data_AF-A0A9X5IQ08-F1
#
_entry.id   AF-A0A9X5IQ08-F1
#
_cell.length_a   1.000
_cell.length_b   1.000
_cell.length_c   1.000
_cell.angle_alpha   90.00
_cell.angle_beta   90.00
_cell.angle_gamma   90.00
#
_symmetry.space_group_name_H-M   'P 1'
#
loop_
_entity.id
_entity.type
_entity.pdbx_description
1 polymer ?
#
loop_
_entity_poly.entity_id
_entity_poly.type
_entity_poly.pdbx_seq_one_letter_code
_entity_poly.pdbx_strand_id
1 'polypeptide(L)'
;MARGTPGERPATGGPAQSASAPRGRRRSAKTPDVAPLGSLSQSAPVPVGTRGCVSCGSRDLTRVPLRLTDGSEVVFVSCHDCESRGWVDTEGAAVADEYVHARSGRKS
;
A
#
# COMPACT_ATOMS: atom_id res chain seq x y z
N MET A 1 -48.08 -21.00 29.19
CA MET A 1 -47.90 -19.86 28.26
C MET A 1 -46.90 -20.32 27.18
N ALA A 2 -47.26 -20.12 25.92
CA ALA A 2 -46.73 -20.72 24.68
C ALA A 2 -45.21 -20.57 24.49
N ARG A 3 -44.45 -21.60 24.09
CA ARG A 3 -44.29 -22.22 22.74
C ARG A 3 -43.78 -21.24 21.66
N GLY A 4 -42.59 -21.54 21.12
CA GLY A 4 -42.03 -20.84 19.96
C GLY A 4 -40.75 -21.49 19.43
N THR A 5 -40.82 -22.75 18.98
CA THR A 5 -39.86 -23.35 18.04
C THR A 5 -40.14 -22.85 16.62
N PRO A 6 -39.11 -22.56 15.83
CA PRO A 6 -39.10 -22.84 14.39
C PRO A 6 -37.99 -23.85 14.11
N GLY A 7 -38.16 -24.92 13.34
CA GLY A 7 -39.04 -25.12 12.20
C GLY A 7 -38.17 -25.81 11.15
N GLU A 8 -38.25 -27.13 11.09
CA GLU A 8 -37.46 -27.98 10.19
C GLU A 8 -38.15 -28.14 8.82
N ARG A 9 -37.32 -28.51 7.83
CA ARG A 9 -37.59 -29.26 6.57
C ARG A 9 -37.76 -28.41 5.30
N PRO A 10 -37.44 -28.91 4.08
CA PRO A 10 -37.12 -30.31 3.73
C PRO A 10 -35.87 -30.53 2.85
N ALA A 11 -35.52 -31.81 2.73
CA ALA A 11 -34.68 -32.37 1.69
C ALA A 11 -35.42 -32.37 0.33
N THR A 12 -34.69 -32.03 -0.73
CA THR A 12 -35.08 -32.27 -2.12
C THR A 12 -33.97 -33.08 -2.78
N GLY A 13 -34.32 -34.23 -3.35
CA GLY A 13 -33.37 -35.20 -3.87
C GLY A 13 -32.93 -34.99 -5.32
N GLY A 14 -31.80 -35.61 -5.63
CA GLY A 14 -31.43 -36.20 -6.93
C GLY A 14 -30.90 -35.26 -8.03
N PRO A 15 -30.15 -35.78 -9.04
CA PRO A 15 -29.88 -37.18 -9.33
C PRO A 15 -28.38 -37.57 -9.39
N ALA A 16 -28.15 -38.89 -9.39
CA ALA A 16 -26.90 -39.53 -9.77
C ALA A 16 -26.51 -39.13 -11.19
N GLN A 17 -25.25 -38.72 -11.39
CA GLN A 17 -24.69 -38.51 -12.72
C GLN A 17 -23.66 -39.61 -13.00
N SER A 18 -24.09 -40.51 -13.88
CA SER A 18 -23.31 -41.57 -14.50
C SER A 18 -22.00 -41.05 -15.10
N ALA A 19 -20.94 -41.82 -14.88
CA ALA A 19 -19.71 -41.73 -15.64
C ALA A 19 -19.98 -41.98 -17.14
N SER A 20 -19.50 -41.08 -17.99
CA SER A 20 -19.13 -41.37 -19.37
C SER A 20 -18.18 -40.29 -19.86
N ALA A 21 -16.92 -40.65 -20.05
CA ALA A 21 -15.92 -39.81 -20.69
C ALA A 21 -16.06 -39.88 -22.21
N PRO A 22 -15.87 -38.75 -22.89
CA PRO A 22 -15.09 -38.79 -24.13
C PRO A 22 -13.78 -38.01 -23.97
N ARG A 23 -12.69 -38.64 -24.44
CA ARG A 23 -11.35 -38.04 -24.60
C ARG A 23 -11.42 -36.97 -25.69
N GLY A 24 -11.82 -35.76 -25.30
CA GLY A 24 -11.73 -34.55 -26.12
C GLY A 24 -10.43 -33.80 -25.84
N ARG A 25 -9.62 -33.59 -26.87
CA ARG A 25 -8.35 -32.85 -26.83
C ARG A 25 -8.58 -31.43 -26.29
N ARG A 26 -8.33 -31.20 -24.99
CA ARG A 26 -8.38 -29.87 -24.39
C ARG A 26 -7.26 -29.03 -24.98
N ARG A 27 -7.58 -28.16 -25.95
CA ARG A 27 -6.73 -27.00 -26.23
C ARG A 27 -6.85 -26.10 -25.01
N SER A 28 -5.78 -26.00 -24.23
CA SER A 28 -5.67 -25.01 -23.15
C SER A 28 -5.99 -23.65 -23.73
N ALA A 29 -7.15 -23.10 -23.38
CA ALA A 29 -7.41 -21.68 -23.59
C ALA A 29 -6.34 -20.96 -22.77
N LYS A 30 -5.37 -20.36 -23.47
CA LYS A 30 -4.41 -19.45 -22.88
C LYS A 30 -5.23 -18.26 -22.43
N THR A 31 -5.64 -18.26 -21.15
CA THR A 31 -6.23 -17.08 -20.51
C THR A 31 -5.28 -15.93 -20.81
N PRO A 32 -5.74 -14.85 -21.46
CA PRO A 32 -4.90 -13.69 -21.67
C PRO A 32 -4.37 -13.26 -20.31
N ASP A 33 -3.07 -12.97 -20.28
CA ASP A 33 -2.40 -12.34 -19.16
C ASP A 33 -3.06 -10.98 -18.94
N VAL A 34 -4.15 -10.97 -18.18
CA VAL A 34 -4.67 -9.74 -17.59
C VAL A 34 -3.71 -9.45 -16.46
N ALA A 35 -2.53 -8.93 -16.81
CA ALA A 35 -1.72 -8.22 -15.84
C ALA A 35 -2.66 -7.23 -15.15
N PRO A 36 -2.92 -7.37 -13.85
CA PRO A 36 -3.77 -6.41 -13.17
C PRO A 36 -3.13 -5.04 -13.39
N LEU A 37 -3.91 -4.09 -13.89
CA LEU A 37 -3.50 -2.69 -14.00
C LEU A 37 -3.03 -2.30 -12.60
N GLY A 38 -1.70 -2.25 -12.41
CA GLY A 38 -1.08 -2.37 -11.10
C GLY A 38 -1.69 -1.36 -10.13
N SER A 39 -2.04 -1.83 -8.92
CA SER A 39 -2.49 -0.93 -7.86
C SER A 39 -1.42 0.14 -7.63
N LEU A 40 -1.78 1.41 -7.86
CA LEU A 40 -0.92 2.56 -7.60
C LEU A 40 -0.75 2.83 -6.10
N SER A 41 -1.44 2.07 -5.24
CA SER A 41 -1.45 2.24 -3.79
C SER A 41 -0.34 1.46 -3.08
N GLN A 42 0.80 1.22 -3.73
CA GLN A 42 1.92 0.60 -3.06
C GLN A 42 2.55 1.57 -2.06
N SER A 43 2.59 1.17 -0.80
CA SER A 43 3.29 1.92 0.24
C SER A 43 4.78 1.91 -0.06
N ALA A 44 5.36 3.09 -0.26
CA ALA A 44 6.80 3.21 -0.47
C ALA A 44 7.56 2.76 0.80
N PRO A 45 8.77 2.20 0.66
CA PRO A 45 9.64 1.91 1.79
C PRO A 45 9.83 3.17 2.66
N VAL A 46 9.66 3.02 3.97
CA VAL A 46 9.87 4.13 4.92
C VAL A 46 11.38 4.33 5.11
N PRO A 47 11.93 5.53 4.84
CA PRO A 47 13.33 5.84 5.09
C PRO A 47 13.68 5.62 6.57
N VAL A 48 14.83 4.99 6.84
CA VAL A 48 15.22 4.53 8.18
C VAL A 48 15.20 5.65 9.21
N GLY A 49 15.66 6.84 8.82
CA GLY A 49 15.69 8.05 9.63
C GLY A 49 14.35 8.65 10.01
N THR A 50 13.26 8.18 9.39
CA THR A 50 11.93 8.76 9.54
C THR A 50 10.94 7.80 10.20
N ARG A 51 11.41 6.74 10.87
CA ARG A 51 10.52 5.75 11.54
C ARG A 51 9.68 6.35 12.67
N GLY A 52 10.13 7.46 13.26
CA GLY A 52 9.43 8.24 14.27
C GLY A 52 9.84 9.71 14.21
N CYS A 53 9.06 10.56 14.86
CA CYS A 53 9.33 11.98 14.98
C CYS A 53 10.62 12.20 15.78
N VAL A 54 11.56 13.01 15.27
CA VAL A 54 12.79 13.37 16.01
C VAL A 54 12.50 14.21 17.26
N SER A 55 11.36 14.91 17.28
CA SER A 55 10.95 15.79 18.38
C SER A 55 10.23 15.05 19.50
N CYS A 56 9.24 14.19 19.18
CA CYS A 56 8.39 13.52 20.18
C CYS A 56 8.38 11.99 20.10
N GLY A 57 9.02 11.38 19.10
CA GLY A 57 9.03 9.92 18.90
C GLY A 57 7.77 9.31 18.27
N SER A 58 6.69 10.08 18.07
CA SER A 58 5.46 9.58 17.44
C SER A 58 5.70 9.02 16.04
N ARG A 59 4.96 7.97 15.69
CA ARG A 59 5.03 7.33 14.36
C ARG A 59 4.01 7.90 13.39
N ASP A 60 3.11 8.76 13.87
CA ASP A 60 2.08 9.42 13.09
C ASP A 60 2.68 10.61 12.32
N LEU A 61 3.28 10.27 11.19
CA LEU A 61 4.04 11.19 10.34
C LEU A 61 3.56 11.09 8.89
N THR A 62 3.33 12.25 8.27
CA THR A 62 3.35 12.40 6.81
C THR A 62 4.80 12.48 6.33
N ARG A 63 5.14 11.74 5.27
CA ARG A 63 6.48 11.71 4.68
C ARG A 63 6.38 11.94 3.18
N VAL A 64 7.17 12.87 2.66
CA VAL A 64 7.27 13.14 1.22
C VAL A 64 8.74 13.08 0.81
N PRO A 65 9.20 11.97 0.21
CA PRO A 65 10.56 11.88 -0.30
C PRO A 65 10.70 12.77 -1.54
N LEU A 66 11.83 13.45 -1.66
CA LEU A 66 12.19 14.30 -2.77
C LEU A 66 13.66 14.07 -3.15
N ARG A 67 13.91 13.95 -4.45
CA ARG A 67 15.27 13.97 -4.99
C ARG A 67 15.54 15.34 -5.59
N LEU A 68 16.54 16.04 -5.04
CA LEU A 68 16.93 17.38 -5.46
C LEU A 68 17.66 17.36 -6.81
N THR A 69 17.85 18.53 -7.42
CA THR A 69 18.45 18.64 -8.76
C THR A 69 19.92 18.23 -8.81
N ASP A 70 20.62 18.28 -7.67
CA ASP A 70 21.99 17.79 -7.50
C ASP A 70 22.07 16.29 -7.20
N GLY A 71 20.93 15.61 -7.13
CA GLY A 71 20.82 14.19 -6.86
C GLY A 71 20.68 13.83 -5.38
N SER A 72 20.80 14.79 -4.46
CA SER A 72 20.61 14.57 -3.02
C SER A 72 19.18 14.08 -2.72
N GLU A 73 19.02 13.11 -1.83
CA GLU A 73 17.72 12.62 -1.37
C GLU A 73 17.37 13.24 -0.02
N VAL A 74 16.20 13.86 0.06
CA VAL A 74 15.66 14.46 1.28
C VAL A 74 14.22 14.00 1.48
N VAL A 75 13.72 14.11 2.70
CA VAL A 75 12.36 13.73 3.07
C VAL A 75 11.75 14.88 3.84
N PHE A 76 10.63 15.41 3.36
CA PHE A 76 9.81 16.29 4.17
C PHE A 76 9.02 15.43 5.18
N VAL A 77 9.11 15.78 6.45
CA VAL A 77 8.38 15.12 7.53
C VAL A 77 7.46 16.12 8.21
N SER A 78 6.21 15.71 8.46
CA SER A 78 5.25 16.46 9.29
C SER A 78 4.63 15.51 10.31
N CYS A 79 4.74 15.83 11.59
CA CYS A 79 4.13 15.07 12.68
C CYS A 79 2.74 15.57 13.00
N HIS A 80 1.77 14.67 13.17
CA HIS A 80 0.41 15.04 13.56
C HIS A 80 0.23 15.18 15.08
N ASP A 81 1.18 14.66 15.87
CA ASP A 81 1.10 14.64 17.34
C ASP A 81 1.67 15.92 17.99
N CYS A 82 2.89 16.31 17.60
CA CYS A 82 3.56 17.51 18.11
C CYS A 82 3.68 18.64 17.08
N GLU A 83 3.08 18.47 15.90
CA GLU A 83 3.03 19.46 14.82
C GLU A 83 4.40 19.91 14.28
N SER A 84 5.51 19.27 14.69
CA SER A 84 6.83 19.58 14.16
C SER A 84 6.93 19.17 12.69
N ARG A 85 7.58 20.00 11.89
CA ARG A 85 7.83 19.78 10.46
C ARG A 85 9.21 20.24 10.06
N GLY A 86 9.76 19.63 9.02
CA GLY A 86 11.04 20.02 8.46
C GLY A 86 11.55 19.01 7.44
N TRP A 87 12.73 19.31 6.91
CA TRP A 87 13.45 18.43 6.01
C TRP A 87 14.46 17.60 6.78
N VAL A 88 14.57 16.34 6.40
CA VAL A 88 15.61 15.44 6.88
C VAL A 88 16.23 14.68 5.71
N ASP A 89 17.43 14.14 5.87
CA ASP A 89 17.98 13.18 4.93
C ASP A 89 17.36 11.77 5.14
N THR A 90 17.80 10.78 4.36
CA THR A 90 17.30 9.39 4.47
C THR A 90 17.64 8.72 5.81
N GLU A 91 18.69 9.21 6.48
CA GLU A 91 19.18 8.75 7.78
C GLU A 91 18.52 9.50 8.95
N GLY A 92 17.76 10.57 8.66
CA GLY A 92 16.95 11.32 9.62
C GLY A 92 17.65 12.55 10.18
N ALA A 93 18.82 12.91 9.66
CA ALA A 93 19.50 14.13 10.08
C ALA A 93 18.78 15.36 9.51
N ALA A 94 18.66 16.42 10.31
CA ALA A 94 17.99 17.65 9.90
C ALA A 94 18.71 18.32 8.73
N VAL A 95 17.94 18.70 7.72
CA VAL A 95 18.39 19.46 6.56
C VAL A 95 17.76 20.85 6.62
N ALA A 96 18.56 21.89 6.48
CA ALA A 96 18.07 23.27 6.50
C ALA A 96 17.18 23.56 5.28
N ASP A 97 16.11 24.33 5.47
CA ASP A 97 15.23 24.74 4.38
C ASP A 97 16.00 25.47 3.27
N GLU A 98 16.96 26.31 3.63
CA GLU A 98 17.80 27.04 2.67
C GLU A 98 18.59 26.09 1.77
N TYR A 99 19.08 24.97 2.32
CA TYR A 99 19.79 23.94 1.55
C TYR A 99 18.90 23.33 0.48
N VAL A 100 17.64 23.02 0.85
CA VAL A 100 16.65 22.41 -0.05
C VAL A 100 16.24 23.39 -1.14
N HIS A 101 15.90 24.63 -0.79
CA HIS A 101 15.49 25.65 -1.75
C HIS A 101 16.61 25.96 -2.76
N ALA A 102 17.86 26.10 -2.29
CA ALA A 102 19.01 26.38 -3.15
C ALA A 102 19.27 25.29 -4.21
N ARG A 103 18.86 24.04 -3.93
CA ARG A 103 19.06 22.86 -4.80
C ARG A 103 17.81 22.40 -5.53
N SER A 104 16.65 22.96 -5.20
CA SER A 104 15.38 22.64 -5.87
C SER A 104 15.15 23.50 -7.12
N GLY A 105 15.86 24.63 -7.24
CA GLY A 105 15.78 25.51 -8.40
C GLY A 105 16.21 24.81 -9.69
N ARG A 106 15.41 24.98 -10.76
CA ARG A 106 15.77 24.49 -12.10
C ARG A 106 16.98 25.28 -12.60
N LYS A 107 18.10 24.62 -12.96
CA LYS A 107 19.16 25.27 -13.73
C LYS A 107 18.58 25.62 -15.11
N SER A 108 18.47 26.90 -15.40
CA SER A 108 18.16 27.40 -16.74
C SER A 108 19.37 27.28 -17.66
#